data_AF-A0A1H6C2B8-F1
#
_entry.id   AF-A0A1H6C2B8-F1
#
_cell.length_a   1.000
_cell.length_b   1.000
_cell.length_c   1.000
_cell.angle_alpha   90.00
_cell.angle_beta   90.00
_cell.angle_gamma   90.00
#
_symmetry.space_group_name_H-M   'P 1'
#
loop_
_entity.id
_entity.type
_entity.pdbx_description
1 polymer ?
#
loop_
_entity_poly.entity_id
_entity_poly.type
_entity_poly.pdbx_seq_one_letter_code
_entity_poly.pdbx_strand_id
1 'polypeptide(L)'
;MITGDFEKFFKSLQAQNQPFTFEVFGEFAASILNFYVGSGLILLADKLEGAELLVKSFNAGLGNVITSADQKEIAVSVAQDPTLNYQLIQSIFG
;
A
#
# COMPACT_ATOMS: atom_id res chain seq x y z
N MET A 1 1.32 7.41 -9.82
CA MET A 1 0.61 7.90 -8.63
C MET A 1 0.91 6.99 -7.44
N ILE A 2 0.38 5.76 -7.42
CA ILE A 2 0.49 4.84 -6.27
C ILE A 2 1.94 4.52 -5.83
N THR A 3 2.86 4.31 -6.77
CA THR A 3 4.28 4.07 -6.47
C THR A 3 4.98 5.29 -5.88
N GLY A 4 4.65 6.50 -6.36
CA GLY A 4 5.23 7.73 -5.83
C GLY A 4 4.73 8.04 -4.42
N ASP A 5 3.46 7.76 -4.14
CA ASP A 5 2.90 7.94 -2.80
C ASP A 5 3.39 6.86 -1.82
N PHE A 6 3.65 5.64 -2.30
CA PHE A 6 4.38 4.61 -1.56
C PHE A 6 5.81 5.07 -1.18
N GLU A 7 6.56 5.64 -2.11
CA GLU A 7 7.90 6.16 -1.82
C GLU A 7 7.89 7.31 -0.79
N LYS A 8 6.90 8.21 -0.87
CA LYS A 8 6.72 9.29 0.13
C LYS A 8 6.43 8.70 1.51
N PHE A 9 5.52 7.75 1.59
CA PHE A 9 5.20 7.06 2.83
C PHE A 9 6.44 6.37 3.43
N PHE A 10 7.19 5.64 2.61
CA PHE A 10 8.40 4.98 3.05
C PHE A 10 9.44 5.99 3.59
N LYS A 11 9.63 7.13 2.91
CA LYS A 11 10.50 8.22 3.39
C LYS A 11 9.99 8.84 4.70
N SER A 12 8.68 8.96 4.90
CA SER A 12 8.12 9.52 6.13
C SER A 12 8.35 8.59 7.33
N LEU A 13 8.27 7.27 7.13
CA LEU A 13 8.64 6.28 8.16
C LEU A 13 10.12 6.38 8.54
N GLN A 14 11.00 6.50 7.54
CA GLN A 14 12.44 6.67 7.76
C GLN A 14 12.74 7.94 8.58
N ALA A 15 12.09 9.07 8.25
CA ALA A 15 12.26 10.32 8.98
C ALA A 15 11.80 10.22 10.45
N GLN A 16 10.83 9.35 10.73
CA GLN A 16 10.27 9.11 12.07
C GLN A 16 10.98 7.97 12.82
N ASN A 17 12.04 7.37 12.25
CA ASN A 17 12.68 6.15 12.77
C ASN A 17 11.69 5.00 13.05
N GLN A 18 10.62 4.91 12.25
CA GLN A 18 9.65 3.82 12.35
C GLN A 18 10.05 2.66 11.45
N PRO A 19 9.92 1.40 11.93
CA PRO A 19 10.22 0.23 11.12
C PRO A 19 9.16 0.07 10.03
N PHE A 20 9.61 -0.27 8.82
CA PHE A 20 8.71 -0.64 7.73
C PHE A 20 8.45 -2.15 7.78
N THR A 21 7.41 -2.54 8.52
CA THR A 21 6.99 -3.94 8.70
C THR A 21 5.88 -4.33 7.72
N PHE A 22 5.56 -5.63 7.65
CA PHE A 22 4.43 -6.12 6.86
C PHE A 22 3.08 -5.53 7.32
N GLU A 23 2.90 -5.34 8.63
CA GLU A 23 1.69 -4.75 9.21
C GLU A 23 1.54 -3.28 8.78
N VAL A 24 2.63 -2.51 8.89
CA VAL A 24 2.67 -1.09 8.46
C VAL A 24 2.40 -0.98 6.96
N PHE A 25 2.96 -1.89 6.17
CA PHE A 25 2.67 -1.97 4.73
C PHE A 25 1.19 -2.28 4.46
N GLY A 26 0.62 -3.27 5.12
CA GLY A 26 -0.78 -3.68 4.91
C GLY A 26 -1.75 -2.55 5.24
N GLU A 27 -1.55 -1.87 6.38
CA GLU A 27 -2.39 -0.74 6.80
C GLU A 27 -2.30 0.43 5.82
N PHE A 28 -1.08 0.77 5.35
CA PHE A 28 -0.88 1.76 4.30
C PHE A 28 -1.58 1.36 3.00
N ALA A 29 -1.37 0.13 2.52
CA ALA A 29 -1.84 -0.32 1.23
C ALA A 29 -3.38 -0.37 1.16
N ALA A 30 -4.03 -0.88 2.22
CA ALA A 30 -5.48 -0.84 2.33
C ALA A 30 -5.99 0.61 2.36
N SER A 31 -5.39 1.47 3.19
CA SER A 31 -5.81 2.86 3.37
C SER A 31 -5.68 3.69 2.08
N ILE A 32 -4.55 3.61 1.38
CA ILE A 32 -4.30 4.42 0.18
C ILE A 32 -5.21 3.99 -0.97
N LEU A 33 -5.47 2.69 -1.11
CA LEU A 33 -6.38 2.16 -2.14
C LEU A 33 -7.83 2.53 -1.86
N ASN A 34 -8.28 2.41 -0.61
CA ASN A 34 -9.63 2.83 -0.22
C ASN A 34 -9.81 4.35 -0.37
N PHE A 35 -8.78 5.13 -0.06
CA PHE A 35 -8.78 6.57 -0.29
C PHE A 35 -8.89 6.90 -1.78
N TYR A 36 -8.13 6.22 -2.65
CA TYR A 36 -8.20 6.44 -4.10
C TYR A 36 -9.57 6.07 -4.68
N VAL A 37 -10.15 4.95 -4.27
CA VAL A 37 -11.51 4.56 -4.69
C VAL A 37 -12.53 5.58 -4.20
N GLY A 38 -12.49 5.95 -2.92
CA GLY A 38 -13.40 6.93 -2.33
C GLY A 38 -13.28 8.34 -2.93
N SER A 39 -12.10 8.68 -3.45
CA SER A 39 -11.81 9.97 -4.09
C SER A 39 -12.04 9.94 -5.62
N GLY A 40 -12.42 8.80 -6.19
CA GLY A 40 -12.61 8.63 -7.63
C GLY A 40 -11.33 8.66 -8.46
N LEU A 41 -10.16 8.47 -7.83
CA LEU A 41 -8.86 8.44 -8.49
C LEU A 41 -8.58 7.11 -9.20
N ILE A 42 -9.17 6.02 -8.70
CA ILE A 42 -9.21 4.71 -9.36
C ILE A 42 -10.63 4.13 -9.26
N LEU A 43 -10.99 3.21 -10.17
CA LEU A 43 -12.24 2.47 -10.05
C LEU A 43 -12.10 1.34 -9.03
N LEU A 44 -13.23 0.92 -8.44
CA LEU A 44 -13.25 -0.25 -7.56
C LEU A 44 -12.71 -1.52 -8.25
N ALA A 45 -12.97 -1.66 -9.56
CA ALA A 45 -12.46 -2.78 -10.36
C ALA A 45 -10.92 -2.80 -10.47
N ASP A 46 -10.28 -1.62 -10.39
CA ASP A 46 -8.82 -1.47 -10.51
C ASP A 46 -8.11 -1.63 -9.16
N LYS A 47 -8.86 -1.74 -8.05
CA LYS A 47 -8.30 -1.80 -6.69
C LYS A 47 -7.35 -2.99 -6.51
N LEU A 48 -7.67 -4.15 -7.10
CA LEU A 48 -6.82 -5.34 -7.04
C LEU A 48 -5.50 -5.13 -7.79
N GLU A 49 -5.54 -4.53 -8.98
CA GLU A 49 -4.32 -4.22 -9.73
C GLU A 49 -3.42 -3.25 -8.96
N GLY A 50 -4.01 -2.24 -8.32
CA GLY A 50 -3.29 -1.35 -7.42
C GLY A 50 -2.63 -2.07 -6.24
N ALA A 51 -3.32 -3.03 -5.64
CA ALA A 51 -2.77 -3.87 -4.57
C ALA A 51 -1.60 -4.73 -5.06
N GLU A 52 -1.71 -5.35 -6.23
CA GLU A 52 -0.62 -6.13 -6.82
C GLU A 52 0.64 -5.29 -7.09
N LEU A 53 0.47 -4.04 -7.55
CA LEU A 53 1.58 -3.12 -7.74
C LEU A 53 2.29 -2.79 -6.42
N LEU A 54 1.52 -2.50 -5.36
CA LEU A 54 2.06 -2.21 -4.03
C LEU A 54 2.79 -3.42 -3.43
N VAL A 55 2.22 -4.62 -3.56
CA VAL A 55 2.84 -5.86 -3.07
C VAL A 55 4.14 -6.17 -3.81
N LYS A 56 4.19 -5.95 -5.13
CA LYS A 56 5.43 -6.08 -5.92
C LYS A 56 6.50 -5.10 -5.44
N SER A 57 6.13 -3.84 -5.21
CA SER A 57 7.07 -2.82 -4.68
C SER A 57 7.57 -3.19 -3.28
N PHE A 58 6.69 -3.67 -2.40
CA PHE A 58 7.07 -4.15 -1.08
C PHE A 58 8.03 -5.34 -1.15
N ASN A 59 7.72 -6.36 -1.95
CA ASN A 59 8.56 -7.54 -2.11
C ASN A 59 9.94 -7.18 -2.70
N ALA A 60 9.99 -6.24 -3.65
CA ALA A 60 11.25 -5.74 -4.19
C ALA A 60 12.13 -5.13 -3.09
N GLY A 61 11.55 -4.38 -2.14
CA GLY A 61 12.23 -3.85 -0.97
C GLY A 61 12.75 -4.92 -0.01
N LEU A 62 12.14 -6.10 0.01
CA LEU A 62 12.57 -7.26 0.80
C LEU A 62 13.60 -8.15 0.08
N GLY A 63 14.02 -7.81 -1.15
CA GLY A 63 14.92 -8.65 -1.94
C GLY A 63 14.22 -9.77 -2.70
N ASN A 64 12.94 -9.61 -3.02
CA ASN A 64 12.11 -10.53 -3.81
C ASN A 64 11.96 -11.93 -3.20
N VAL A 65 11.83 -12.01 -1.87
CA VAL A 65 11.73 -13.28 -1.12
C VAL A 65 10.33 -13.89 -1.10
N ILE A 66 9.29 -13.10 -1.35
CA ILE A 66 7.88 -13.55 -1.36
C ILE A 66 7.56 -14.15 -2.72
N THR A 67 6.97 -15.36 -2.74
CA THR A 67 6.63 -16.04 -3.99
C THR A 67 5.52 -15.32 -4.75
N SER A 68 5.40 -15.56 -6.05
CA SER A 68 4.31 -14.94 -6.84
C SER A 68 2.91 -15.41 -6.43
N ALA A 69 2.78 -16.60 -5.83
CA ALA A 69 1.51 -17.09 -5.31
C ALA A 69 1.12 -16.30 -4.05
N ASP A 70 2.04 -16.21 -3.08
CA ASP A 70 1.81 -15.46 -1.84
C ASP A 70 1.57 -13.97 -2.13
N GLN A 71 2.29 -13.38 -3.08
CA GLN A 71 2.04 -11.99 -3.50
C GLN A 71 0.60 -11.76 -3.99
N LYS A 72 0.01 -12.73 -4.71
CA LYS A 72 -1.39 -12.64 -5.15
C LYS A 72 -2.35 -12.75 -3.97
N GLU A 73 -2.10 -13.66 -3.04
CA GLU A 73 -2.93 -13.81 -1.83
C GLU A 73 -2.91 -12.53 -0.98
N ILE A 74 -1.72 -11.94 -0.78
CA ILE A 74 -1.55 -10.67 -0.07
C ILE A 74 -2.32 -9.57 -0.80
N ALA A 75 -2.20 -9.46 -2.13
CA ALA A 75 -2.89 -8.44 -2.90
C ALA A 75 -4.42 -8.57 -2.82
N VAL A 76 -4.95 -9.79 -2.85
CA VAL A 76 -6.39 -10.06 -2.65
C VAL A 76 -6.83 -9.62 -1.25
N SER A 77 -6.05 -9.97 -0.22
CA SER A 77 -6.35 -9.57 1.17
C SER A 77 -6.39 -8.04 1.32
N VAL A 78 -5.37 -7.34 0.81
CA VAL A 78 -5.30 -5.86 0.82
C VAL A 78 -6.45 -5.23 0.04
N ALA A 79 -6.82 -5.78 -1.12
CA ALA A 79 -7.91 -5.25 -1.93
C ALA A 79 -9.29 -5.42 -1.27
N GLN A 80 -9.46 -6.45 -0.44
CA GLN A 80 -10.71 -6.72 0.28
C GLN A 80 -10.78 -5.98 1.63
N ASP A 81 -9.65 -5.56 2.18
CA ASP A 81 -9.58 -4.81 3.43
C ASP A 81 -10.28 -3.44 3.28
N PRO A 82 -11.31 -3.14 4.11
CA PRO A 82 -12.02 -1.86 4.08
C PRO A 82 -11.34 -0.76 4.92
N THR A 83 -10.19 -1.03 5.54
CA THR A 83 -9.48 -0.10 6.42
C THR A 83 -9.11 1.19 5.70
N LEU A 84 -9.38 2.32 6.34
CA LEU A 84 -9.04 3.66 5.85
C LEU A 84 -8.52 4.52 7.00
N ASN A 85 -7.20 4.54 7.17
CA ASN A 85 -6.54 5.38 8.17
C ASN A 85 -6.13 6.73 7.56
N TYR A 86 -6.94 7.77 7.82
CA TYR A 86 -6.68 9.12 7.33
C TYR A 86 -5.40 9.76 7.88
N GLN A 87 -4.89 9.33 9.03
CA GLN A 87 -3.63 9.86 9.58
C GLN A 87 -2.44 9.45 8.70
N LEU A 88 -2.44 8.20 8.22
CA LEU A 88 -1.44 7.73 7.26
C LEU A 88 -1.53 8.50 5.94
N ILE A 89 -2.75 8.74 5.44
CA ILE A 89 -2.99 9.50 4.21
C ILE A 89 -2.50 10.94 4.32
N GLN A 90 -2.74 11.61 5.45
CA GLN A 90 -2.25 12.97 5.68
C GLN A 90 -0.73 13.07 5.62
N SER A 91 0.01 12.05 6.05
CA SER A 91 1.49 12.06 5.97
C SER A 91 2.05 12.05 4.54
N ILE A 92 1.20 11.78 3.54
CA ILE A 92 1.58 11.65 2.12
C ILE A 92 1.18 12.88 1.31
N PHE A 93 0.04 13.50 1.66
CA PHE A 93 -0.57 14.60 0.91
C PHE A 93 -0.65 15.92 1.68
N GLY A 94 -0.37 15.92 2.99
CA GLY A 94 -0.37 17.10 3.85
C GLY A 94 0.93 17.87 3.85
#